data_AF-B2W4U4-F1
#
_entry.id   AF-B2W4U4-F1
#
_cell.length_a   1.000
_cell.length_b   1.000
_cell.length_c   1.000
_cell.angle_alpha   90.00
_cell.angle_beta   90.00
_cell.angle_gamma   90.00
#
_symmetry.space_group_name_H-M   'P 1'
#
loop_
_entity.id
_entity.type
_entity.pdbx_description
1 polymer ?
#
loop_
_entity_poly.entity_id
_entity_poly.type
_entity_poly.pdbx_seq_one_letter_code
_entity_poly.pdbx_strand_id
1 'polypeptide(L)'
;MPLVRPPLPPRPSSASASQQTTDCPPLKPCSRSSFVEGHKDWLQVVSPRAIPNFDICPDCYNTSFRNTRYGSLMRVGPAKPAGISCQCDFSLSWIRIAYIWLYRQGQPDLSLLGAVAGIQPDKDGICPNLNLEDAQVKQGGKPAVTRTWYCLRDPQSGAPVEELTACSHCVSNVSTIFPCLSRIFVPVANGQRLLATCDLMSLGDAQLRSLEYLDQIAKTAASTLDTKTRDLGPLVEYIRKWGPVPICRKGKEVFNEKRYSLPTTVPEFTACEECYHRHILPLYSESPKPAFLSHIKEEGVKEGGFMCDLFSPRLQGYFNDAVRTNDTDTFRQKLMARNERMREIKMQLVRMKQECQQLKMQGNMHMSQMRIAQMQATSQSTSWMATGWIGPPIDWSVTNAHMAKANEKNMQAAVIEDNMTALEKEWNQFWQ
;
A
#
# COMPACT_ATOMS: atom_id res chain seq x y z
N MET A 1 54.04 -32.27 -10.20
CA MET A 1 53.73 -30.83 -10.07
C MET A 1 52.46 -30.69 -9.24
N PRO A 2 52.52 -30.06 -8.06
CA PRO A 2 51.42 -30.07 -7.11
C PRO A 2 50.30 -29.13 -7.53
N LEU A 3 49.07 -29.62 -7.44
CA LEU A 3 47.83 -28.90 -7.75
C LEU A 3 47.61 -27.79 -6.72
N VAL A 4 47.70 -26.54 -7.17
CA VAL A 4 47.43 -25.33 -6.37
C VAL A 4 45.93 -25.25 -6.11
N ARG A 5 45.55 -25.26 -4.83
CA ARG A 5 44.15 -25.13 -4.36
C ARG A 5 43.72 -23.65 -4.46
N PRO A 6 42.54 -23.32 -5.03
CA PRO A 6 42.04 -21.94 -5.07
C PRO A 6 41.81 -21.38 -3.65
N PRO A 7 41.97 -20.06 -3.44
CA PRO A 7 41.74 -19.44 -2.14
C PRO A 7 40.26 -19.49 -1.78
N LEU A 8 39.99 -19.81 -0.50
CA LEU A 8 38.63 -19.81 0.05
C LEU A 8 38.07 -18.38 0.08
N PRO A 9 36.75 -18.20 -0.16
CA PRO A 9 36.13 -16.88 -0.07
C PRO A 9 36.25 -16.31 1.35
N PRO A 10 36.37 -14.98 1.49
CA PRO A 10 36.52 -14.35 2.79
C PRO A 10 35.28 -14.61 3.67
N ARG A 11 35.57 -15.02 4.91
CA ARG A 11 34.60 -15.18 5.99
C ARG A 11 33.88 -13.83 6.20
N PRO A 12 32.53 -13.78 6.24
CA PRO A 12 31.85 -12.53 6.50
C PRO A 12 32.24 -12.00 7.88
N SER A 13 32.86 -10.83 7.89
CA SER A 13 33.20 -10.07 9.09
C SER A 13 31.93 -9.75 9.86
N SER A 14 31.81 -10.35 11.03
CA SER A 14 30.87 -9.98 12.08
C SER A 14 31.20 -8.59 12.62
N ALA A 15 30.66 -7.57 11.95
CA ALA A 15 30.64 -6.18 12.44
C ALA A 15 29.44 -5.45 11.83
N SER A 16 28.25 -5.80 12.31
CA SER A 16 27.03 -4.99 12.27
C SER A 16 26.12 -5.55 13.35
N ALA A 17 26.46 -5.25 14.60
CA ALA A 17 25.50 -5.34 15.70
C ALA A 17 24.55 -4.14 15.55
N SER A 18 23.71 -4.18 14.50
CA SER A 18 22.47 -3.44 14.48
C SER A 18 21.58 -4.04 15.57
N GLN A 19 21.05 -3.16 16.41
CA GLN A 19 20.14 -3.44 17.51
C GLN A 19 19.19 -4.59 17.18
N GLN A 20 19.18 -5.62 18.01
CA GLN A 20 18.20 -6.69 17.96
C GLN A 20 16.81 -6.08 18.17
N THR A 21 16.09 -5.79 17.09
CA THR A 21 14.64 -5.68 17.13
C THR A 21 14.08 -7.09 17.22
N THR A 22 13.17 -7.30 18.16
CA THR A 22 12.32 -8.49 18.25
C THR A 22 11.46 -8.57 16.99
N ASP A 23 12.03 -9.09 15.90
CA ASP A 23 11.43 -9.03 14.57
C ASP A 23 10.13 -9.85 14.55
N CYS A 24 9.02 -9.14 14.31
CA CYS A 24 7.77 -9.76 13.94
C CYS A 24 7.95 -10.55 12.63
N PRO A 25 7.21 -11.65 12.43
CA PRO A 25 7.27 -12.40 11.19
C PRO A 25 6.92 -11.52 9.98
N PRO A 26 7.52 -11.76 8.81
CA PRO A 26 7.24 -10.96 7.62
C PRO A 26 5.78 -11.07 7.21
N LEU A 27 5.17 -9.93 6.86
CA LEU A 27 3.77 -9.84 6.40
C LEU A 27 3.71 -9.40 4.94
N LYS A 28 4.00 -10.32 4.02
CA LYS A 28 3.89 -10.03 2.58
C LYS A 28 2.43 -9.79 2.17
N PRO A 29 2.17 -9.05 1.08
CA PRO A 29 0.86 -8.99 0.46
C PRO A 29 0.32 -10.40 0.17
N CYS A 30 -0.96 -10.63 0.44
CA CYS A 30 -1.59 -11.92 0.22
C CYS A 30 -1.98 -12.06 -1.26
N SER A 31 -1.63 -13.19 -1.88
CA SER A 31 -2.03 -13.55 -3.25
C SER A 31 -3.52 -13.90 -3.38
N ARG A 32 -4.18 -14.23 -2.26
CA ARG A 32 -5.60 -14.66 -2.20
C ARG A 32 -6.44 -13.72 -1.33
N SER A 33 -6.28 -12.42 -1.54
CA SER A 33 -7.03 -11.37 -0.83
C SER A 33 -8.44 -11.13 -1.35
N SER A 34 -8.79 -11.70 -2.49
CA SER A 34 -10.12 -11.61 -3.10
C SER A 34 -10.88 -12.92 -2.94
N PHE A 35 -12.21 -12.86 -2.97
CA PHE A 35 -13.06 -14.04 -2.95
C PHE A 35 -12.92 -14.83 -4.24
N VAL A 36 -12.45 -16.08 -4.15
CA VAL A 36 -12.24 -16.98 -5.29
C VAL A 36 -12.74 -18.38 -4.94
N GLU A 37 -13.34 -19.06 -5.91
CA GLU A 37 -13.79 -20.46 -5.78
C GLU A 37 -12.68 -21.47 -6.11
N GLY A 38 -12.85 -22.72 -5.67
CA GLY A 38 -12.07 -23.86 -6.18
C GLY A 38 -10.74 -24.15 -5.46
N HIS A 39 -10.28 -23.27 -4.57
CA HIS A 39 -9.14 -23.57 -3.69
C HIS A 39 -9.52 -24.59 -2.61
N LYS A 40 -8.70 -25.63 -2.44
CA LYS A 40 -8.93 -26.76 -1.49
C LYS A 40 -7.85 -26.91 -0.42
N ASP A 41 -6.88 -26.01 -0.43
CA ASP A 41 -5.64 -26.04 0.36
C ASP A 41 -5.64 -24.99 1.49
N TRP A 42 -6.82 -24.57 1.93
CA TRP A 42 -6.99 -23.62 3.04
C TRP A 42 -6.53 -24.25 4.36
N LEU A 43 -5.73 -23.51 5.12
CA LEU A 43 -5.35 -23.88 6.47
C LEU A 43 -6.29 -23.22 7.49
N GLN A 44 -6.55 -23.94 8.58
CA GLN A 44 -7.34 -23.45 9.70
C GLN A 44 -6.57 -23.64 11.00
N VAL A 45 -6.83 -22.75 11.97
CA VAL A 45 -6.33 -22.90 13.34
C VAL A 45 -7.12 -24.01 14.02
N VAL A 46 -6.44 -25.08 14.43
CA VAL A 46 -7.06 -26.26 15.05
C VAL A 46 -6.70 -26.42 16.53
N SER A 47 -5.68 -25.72 17.01
CA SER A 47 -5.23 -25.81 18.40
C SER A 47 -4.65 -24.47 18.91
N PRO A 48 -4.57 -24.27 20.24
CA PRO A 48 -5.25 -25.06 21.28
C PRO A 48 -6.78 -24.93 21.23
N ARG A 49 -7.30 -23.91 20.53
CA ARG A 49 -8.73 -23.71 20.28
C ARG A 49 -8.98 -23.60 18.78
N ALA A 50 -9.87 -24.43 18.25
CA ALA A 50 -10.26 -24.37 16.86
C ALA A 50 -10.99 -23.05 16.54
N ILE A 51 -10.67 -22.44 15.41
CA ILE A 51 -11.35 -21.25 14.89
C ILE A 51 -12.03 -21.67 13.59
N PRO A 52 -13.31 -22.09 13.65
CA PRO A 52 -14.02 -22.54 12.46
C PRO A 52 -14.21 -21.37 11.49
N ASN A 53 -14.23 -21.67 10.19
CA ASN A 53 -14.43 -20.70 9.12
C ASN A 53 -13.41 -19.55 9.08
N PHE A 54 -12.20 -19.80 9.61
CA PHE A 54 -11.07 -18.89 9.49
C PHE A 54 -10.02 -19.50 8.56
N ASP A 55 -10.00 -19.05 7.31
CA ASP A 55 -9.24 -19.65 6.23
C ASP A 55 -7.95 -18.87 5.93
N ILE A 56 -6.83 -19.59 5.92
CA ILE A 56 -5.51 -19.03 5.66
C ILE A 56 -4.94 -19.70 4.42
N CYS A 57 -4.50 -18.91 3.44
CA CYS A 57 -3.86 -19.48 2.25
C CYS A 57 -2.44 -20.00 2.57
N PRO A 58 -1.92 -20.97 1.80
CA PRO A 58 -0.57 -21.51 2.01
C PRO A 58 0.54 -20.45 1.96
N ASP A 59 0.41 -19.41 1.13
CA ASP A 59 1.42 -18.35 1.03
C ASP A 59 1.55 -17.54 2.32
N CYS A 60 0.42 -17.19 2.93
CA CYS A 60 0.40 -16.53 4.23
C CYS A 60 0.90 -17.45 5.34
N TYR A 61 0.51 -18.73 5.33
CA TYR A 61 1.05 -19.72 6.26
C TYR A 61 2.58 -19.82 6.16
N ASN A 62 3.10 -20.07 4.96
CA ASN A 62 4.53 -20.27 4.71
C ASN A 62 5.36 -19.04 5.06
N THR A 63 4.82 -17.84 4.81
CA THR A 63 5.53 -16.59 5.07
C THR A 63 5.48 -16.19 6.53
N SER A 64 4.31 -16.25 7.16
CA SER A 64 4.06 -15.59 8.45
C SER A 64 3.94 -16.54 9.63
N PHE A 65 3.60 -17.82 9.42
CA PHE A 65 3.28 -18.77 10.50
C PHE A 65 4.22 -19.98 10.58
N ARG A 66 4.63 -20.56 9.44
CA ARG A 66 5.32 -21.86 9.36
C ARG A 66 6.55 -21.95 10.27
N ASN A 67 7.36 -20.90 10.29
CA ASN A 67 8.61 -20.84 11.06
C ASN A 67 8.45 -20.11 12.39
N THR A 68 7.23 -20.05 12.94
CA THR A 68 6.94 -19.44 14.23
C THR A 68 6.33 -20.46 15.19
N ARG A 69 6.12 -20.06 16.45
CA ARG A 69 5.42 -20.88 17.46
C ARG A 69 4.01 -21.31 17.05
N TYR A 70 3.43 -20.65 16.04
CA TYR A 70 2.08 -20.88 15.58
C TYR A 70 1.99 -21.87 14.41
N GLY A 71 3.10 -22.22 13.76
CA GLY A 71 3.08 -23.10 12.58
C GLY A 71 2.47 -24.48 12.87
N SER A 72 2.74 -25.03 14.05
CA SER A 72 2.18 -26.32 14.47
C SER A 72 0.68 -26.28 14.78
N LEU A 73 0.12 -25.08 15.02
CA LEU A 73 -1.28 -24.89 15.44
C LEU A 73 -2.29 -25.00 14.28
N MET A 74 -1.79 -25.05 13.04
CA MET A 74 -2.60 -25.02 11.84
C MET A 74 -2.55 -26.35 11.09
N ARG A 75 -3.68 -26.71 10.48
CA ARG A 75 -3.80 -27.87 9.59
C ARG A 75 -4.66 -27.49 8.39
N VAL A 76 -4.55 -28.27 7.32
CA VAL A 76 -5.45 -28.14 6.18
C VAL A 76 -6.87 -28.39 6.68
N GLY A 77 -7.76 -27.41 6.45
CA GLY A 77 -9.15 -27.49 6.83
C GLY A 77 -9.97 -28.39 5.89
N PRO A 78 -11.26 -28.60 6.19
CA PRO A 78 -12.15 -29.31 5.30
C PRO A 78 -12.29 -28.57 3.96
N ALA A 79 -12.45 -29.33 2.87
CA ALA A 79 -12.73 -28.76 1.57
C ALA A 79 -14.03 -27.94 1.61
N LYS A 80 -14.00 -26.77 0.96
CA LYS A 80 -15.19 -25.92 0.87
C LYS A 80 -16.22 -26.55 -0.07
N PRO A 81 -17.53 -26.41 0.22
CA PRO A 81 -18.59 -26.80 -0.71
C PRO A 81 -18.39 -26.16 -2.09
N ALA A 82 -18.83 -26.85 -3.14
CA ALA A 82 -18.78 -26.32 -4.50
C ALA A 82 -19.64 -25.04 -4.61
N GLY A 83 -19.14 -24.04 -5.33
CA GLY A 83 -19.83 -22.76 -5.53
C GLY A 83 -19.69 -21.76 -4.36
N ILE A 84 -18.90 -22.06 -3.33
CA ILE A 84 -18.58 -21.09 -2.27
C ILE A 84 -17.23 -20.46 -2.58
N SER A 85 -17.25 -19.14 -2.79
CA SER A 85 -16.04 -18.33 -2.90
C SER A 85 -15.49 -18.02 -1.51
N CYS A 86 -14.17 -18.09 -1.35
CA CYS A 86 -13.49 -17.78 -0.09
C CYS A 86 -12.32 -16.84 -0.35
N GLN A 87 -11.96 -16.05 0.65
CA GLN A 87 -10.75 -15.25 0.67
C GLN A 87 -9.88 -15.69 1.84
N CYS A 88 -8.59 -15.35 1.82
CA CYS A 88 -7.73 -15.53 2.97
C CYS A 88 -8.08 -14.51 4.06
N ASP A 89 -8.54 -14.94 5.23
CA ASP A 89 -8.86 -14.03 6.36
C ASP A 89 -7.60 -13.30 6.86
N PHE A 90 -6.43 -13.92 6.72
CA PHE A 90 -5.15 -13.28 7.02
C PHE A 90 -4.74 -12.18 6.02
N SER A 91 -5.51 -11.96 4.96
CA SER A 91 -5.35 -10.78 4.10
C SER A 91 -5.87 -9.49 4.75
N LEU A 92 -6.77 -9.60 5.73
CA LEU A 92 -7.41 -8.46 6.38
C LEU A 92 -6.46 -7.75 7.37
N SER A 93 -6.39 -6.42 7.28
CA SER A 93 -5.48 -5.60 8.10
C SER A 93 -5.67 -5.80 9.61
N TRP A 94 -6.92 -5.85 10.09
CA TRP A 94 -7.20 -6.05 11.51
C TRP A 94 -6.74 -7.40 12.04
N ILE A 95 -6.86 -8.46 11.23
CA ILE A 95 -6.35 -9.79 11.55
C ILE A 95 -4.82 -9.78 11.65
N ARG A 96 -4.14 -9.09 10.74
CA ARG A 96 -2.68 -8.93 10.78
C ARG A 96 -2.20 -8.15 11.99
N ILE A 97 -2.91 -7.09 12.39
CA ILE A 97 -2.62 -6.31 13.60
C ILE A 97 -2.79 -7.19 14.85
N ALA A 98 -3.89 -7.93 14.94
CA ALA A 98 -4.13 -8.88 16.03
C ALA A 98 -3.04 -9.95 16.11
N TYR A 99 -2.60 -10.47 14.96
CA TYR A 99 -1.51 -11.43 14.88
C TYR A 99 -0.18 -10.88 15.38
N ILE A 100 0.20 -9.68 14.94
CA ILE A 100 1.42 -9.00 15.43
C ILE A 100 1.35 -8.82 16.94
N TRP A 101 0.20 -8.39 17.45
CA TRP A 101 -0.02 -8.22 18.88
C TRP A 101 0.18 -9.53 19.66
N LEU A 102 -0.49 -10.61 19.25
CA LEU A 102 -0.31 -11.94 19.86
C LEU A 102 1.15 -12.38 19.82
N TYR A 103 1.82 -12.23 18.67
CA TYR A 103 3.21 -12.63 18.50
C TYR A 103 4.15 -11.89 19.44
N ARG A 104 4.01 -10.55 19.56
CA ARG A 104 4.81 -9.71 20.44
C ARG A 104 4.58 -10.04 21.92
N GLN A 105 3.34 -10.35 22.29
CA GLN A 105 2.96 -10.75 23.64
C GLN A 105 3.31 -12.21 23.98
N GLY A 106 3.87 -12.98 23.03
CA GLY A 106 4.21 -14.38 23.24
C GLY A 106 3.00 -15.27 23.57
N GLN A 107 1.80 -14.89 23.11
CA GLN A 107 0.57 -15.61 23.44
C GLN A 107 0.62 -17.05 22.89
N PRO A 108 0.11 -18.05 23.62
CA PRO A 108 0.19 -19.45 23.21
C PRO A 108 -0.89 -19.82 22.18
N ASP A 109 -1.95 -19.03 22.06
CA ASP A 109 -3.09 -19.30 21.19
C ASP A 109 -3.41 -18.15 20.23
N LEU A 110 -4.18 -18.48 19.19
CA LEU A 110 -4.61 -17.55 18.15
C LEU A 110 -6.10 -17.16 18.27
N SER A 111 -6.73 -17.39 19.43
CA SER A 111 -8.17 -17.17 19.60
C SER A 111 -8.60 -15.73 19.34
N LEU A 112 -7.72 -14.75 19.57
CA LEU A 112 -7.96 -13.35 19.23
C LEU A 112 -8.21 -13.14 17.73
N LEU A 113 -7.59 -13.94 16.84
CA LEU A 113 -7.85 -13.82 15.40
C LEU A 113 -9.31 -14.15 15.09
N GLY A 114 -9.84 -15.20 15.73
CA GLY A 114 -11.25 -15.57 15.64
C GLY A 114 -12.18 -14.53 16.25
N ALA A 115 -11.80 -13.95 17.41
CA ALA A 115 -12.57 -12.89 18.04
C ALA A 115 -12.68 -11.65 17.15
N VAL A 116 -11.59 -11.26 16.47
CA VAL A 116 -11.55 -10.12 15.54
C VAL A 116 -12.33 -10.44 14.25
N ALA A 117 -12.16 -11.64 13.69
CA ALA A 117 -12.92 -12.06 12.50
C ALA A 117 -14.43 -12.14 12.76
N GLY A 118 -14.83 -12.47 13.99
CA GLY A 118 -16.22 -12.58 14.40
C GLY A 118 -16.92 -11.25 14.70
N ILE A 119 -16.21 -10.11 14.68
CA ILE A 119 -16.81 -8.80 14.95
C ILE A 119 -17.90 -8.51 13.92
N GLN A 120 -19.14 -8.41 14.39
CA GLN A 120 -20.26 -8.03 13.55
C GLN A 120 -20.33 -6.49 13.44
N PRO A 121 -20.54 -5.94 12.24
CA PRO A 121 -20.79 -4.52 12.08
C PRO A 121 -22.03 -4.08 12.84
N ASP A 122 -21.99 -2.89 13.42
CA ASP A 122 -23.16 -2.27 14.05
C ASP A 122 -24.07 -1.62 12.99
N LYS A 123 -25.03 -0.79 13.45
CA LYS A 123 -25.96 -0.05 12.58
C LYS A 123 -25.27 0.87 11.58
N ASP A 124 -24.05 1.30 11.87
CA ASP A 124 -23.28 2.17 11.01
C ASP A 124 -22.53 1.34 9.93
N GLY A 125 -22.29 0.04 10.16
CA GLY A 125 -21.68 -0.89 9.19
C GLY A 125 -20.15 -0.95 9.27
N ILE A 126 -19.50 -1.56 8.28
CA ILE A 126 -18.02 -1.67 8.23
C ILE A 126 -17.36 -0.29 8.08
N CYS A 127 -16.06 -0.20 8.37
CA CYS A 127 -15.28 1.02 8.14
C CYS A 127 -15.44 1.50 6.68
N PRO A 128 -15.78 2.78 6.43
CA PRO A 128 -16.03 3.26 5.08
C PRO A 128 -14.78 3.20 4.19
N ASN A 129 -13.58 3.34 4.77
CA ASN A 129 -12.31 3.22 4.05
C ASN A 129 -11.99 1.77 3.63
N LEU A 130 -12.75 0.77 4.09
CA LEU A 130 -12.62 -0.63 3.66
C LEU A 130 -13.62 -1.01 2.57
N ASN A 131 -14.46 -0.07 2.13
CA ASN A 131 -15.32 -0.29 0.98
C ASN A 131 -14.52 -0.12 -0.31
N LEU A 132 -13.95 -1.21 -0.81
CA LEU A 132 -13.13 -1.19 -2.03
C LEU A 132 -13.92 -0.84 -3.30
N GLU A 133 -15.26 -0.83 -3.26
CA GLU A 133 -16.08 -0.40 -4.39
C GLU A 133 -16.24 1.11 -4.48
N ASP A 134 -15.98 1.83 -3.38
CA ASP A 134 -16.04 3.29 -3.35
C ASP A 134 -14.95 3.91 -4.23
N ALA A 135 -15.34 4.87 -5.07
CA ALA A 135 -14.44 5.50 -6.03
C ALA A 135 -13.29 6.27 -5.36
N GLN A 136 -13.54 6.90 -4.21
CA GLN A 136 -12.53 7.64 -3.47
C GLN A 136 -11.55 6.67 -2.79
N VAL A 137 -12.05 5.54 -2.25
CA VAL A 137 -11.21 4.48 -1.69
C VAL A 137 -10.32 3.84 -2.75
N LYS A 138 -10.85 3.56 -3.95
CA LYS A 138 -10.06 3.05 -5.10
C LYS A 138 -8.89 3.96 -5.46
N GLN A 139 -9.01 5.25 -5.22
CA GLN A 139 -7.97 6.25 -5.46
C GLN A 139 -7.05 6.47 -4.23
N GLY A 140 -7.23 5.71 -3.15
CA GLY A 140 -6.47 5.84 -1.90
C GLY A 140 -6.89 7.02 -1.03
N GLY A 141 -8.09 7.56 -1.25
CA GLY A 141 -8.70 8.61 -0.44
C GLY A 141 -9.53 8.06 0.73
N LYS A 142 -10.13 8.98 1.50
CA LYS A 142 -10.94 8.67 2.67
C LYS A 142 -12.35 9.24 2.48
N PRO A 143 -13.37 8.38 2.24
CA PRO A 143 -14.74 8.83 2.06
C PRO A 143 -15.30 9.50 3.32
N ALA A 144 -15.89 10.68 3.13
CA ALA A 144 -16.62 11.39 4.15
C ALA A 144 -18.05 10.85 4.22
N VAL A 145 -18.48 10.37 5.40
CA VAL A 145 -19.78 9.72 5.58
C VAL A 145 -20.46 10.13 6.88
N THR A 146 -21.80 10.14 6.90
CA THR A 146 -22.59 10.56 8.07
C THR A 146 -22.86 9.41 9.03
N ARG A 147 -22.12 9.34 10.15
CA ARG A 147 -22.10 8.20 11.08
C ARG A 147 -21.78 8.66 12.50
N THR A 148 -21.88 7.76 13.47
CA THR A 148 -21.37 8.02 14.82
C THR A 148 -19.86 7.95 14.81
N TRP A 149 -19.21 9.07 15.15
CA TRP A 149 -17.75 9.17 15.19
C TRP A 149 -17.24 9.14 16.62
N TYR A 150 -16.02 8.66 16.78
CA TYR A 150 -15.35 8.53 18.06
C TYR A 150 -13.99 9.22 18.02
N CYS A 151 -13.62 9.86 19.12
CA CYS A 151 -12.31 10.46 19.33
C CYS A 151 -11.71 9.93 20.63
N LEU A 152 -10.41 10.15 20.82
CA LEU A 152 -9.83 9.96 22.16
C LEU A 152 -10.30 11.09 23.08
N ARG A 153 -10.32 10.82 24.38
CA ARG A 153 -10.45 11.85 25.41
C ARG A 153 -9.07 12.12 26.00
N ASP A 154 -8.67 13.38 26.01
CA ASP A 154 -7.45 13.82 26.67
C ASP A 154 -7.57 13.54 28.18
N PRO A 155 -6.66 12.75 28.78
CA PRO A 155 -6.72 12.42 30.19
C PRO A 155 -6.49 13.64 31.11
N GLN A 156 -5.79 14.68 30.65
CA GLN A 156 -5.47 15.86 31.45
C GLN A 156 -6.61 16.89 31.40
N SER A 157 -7.05 17.26 30.19
CA SER A 157 -8.07 18.30 30.02
C SER A 157 -9.51 17.76 30.02
N GLY A 158 -9.68 16.45 29.80
CA GLY A 158 -10.99 15.83 29.58
C GLY A 158 -11.62 16.16 28.23
N ALA A 159 -10.97 16.98 27.39
CA ALA A 159 -11.47 17.40 26.08
C ALA A 159 -11.36 16.28 25.03
N PRO A 160 -12.22 16.28 23.99
CA PRO A 160 -12.03 15.41 22.83
C PRO A 160 -10.75 15.78 22.06
N VAL A 161 -10.05 14.77 21.55
CA VAL A 161 -8.90 14.93 20.65
C VAL A 161 -9.41 14.83 19.23
N GLU A 162 -9.78 15.98 18.65
CA GLU A 162 -10.49 16.07 17.36
C GLU A 162 -9.59 15.83 16.15
N GLU A 163 -8.26 15.85 16.33
CA GLU A 163 -7.28 15.57 15.28
C GLU A 163 -7.26 14.09 14.85
N LEU A 164 -7.99 13.21 15.55
CA LEU A 164 -8.22 11.83 15.17
C LEU A 164 -9.68 11.44 15.35
N THR A 165 -10.27 10.97 14.26
CA THR A 165 -11.64 10.49 14.19
C THR A 165 -11.68 9.01 13.79
N ALA A 166 -12.49 8.23 14.49
CA ALA A 166 -12.61 6.79 14.29
C ALA A 166 -14.07 6.38 14.14
N CYS A 167 -14.35 5.45 13.20
CA CYS A 167 -15.67 4.83 13.11
C CYS A 167 -15.84 3.72 14.16
N SER A 168 -17.09 3.39 14.50
CA SER A 168 -17.44 2.33 15.46
C SER A 168 -16.80 0.97 15.15
N HIS A 169 -16.71 0.59 13.87
CA HIS A 169 -16.06 -0.65 13.45
C HIS A 169 -14.57 -0.69 13.84
N CYS A 170 -13.82 0.38 13.60
CA CYS A 170 -12.41 0.45 13.99
C CYS A 170 -12.24 0.48 15.52
N VAL A 171 -13.11 1.19 16.23
CA VAL A 171 -13.11 1.22 17.71
C VAL A 171 -13.37 -0.17 18.29
N SER A 172 -14.29 -0.93 17.70
CA SER A 172 -14.60 -2.30 18.12
C SER A 172 -13.40 -3.24 17.93
N ASN A 173 -12.71 -3.12 16.79
CA ASN A 173 -11.48 -3.87 16.53
C ASN A 173 -10.38 -3.50 17.54
N VAL A 174 -10.12 -2.21 17.77
CA VAL A 174 -9.13 -1.76 18.76
C VAL A 174 -9.47 -2.26 20.17
N SER A 175 -10.72 -2.18 20.59
CA SER A 175 -11.16 -2.64 21.91
C SER A 175 -11.05 -4.16 22.06
N THR A 176 -11.23 -4.91 20.97
CA THR A 176 -11.09 -6.38 20.95
C THR A 176 -9.61 -6.78 21.01
N ILE A 177 -8.74 -6.11 20.24
CA ILE A 177 -7.30 -6.41 20.18
C ILE A 177 -6.57 -5.96 21.45
N PHE A 178 -6.95 -4.80 22.00
CA PHE A 178 -6.34 -4.20 23.19
C PHE A 178 -7.38 -4.00 24.31
N PRO A 179 -7.85 -5.05 24.99
CA PRO A 179 -8.90 -4.93 26.01
C PRO A 179 -8.55 -3.99 27.16
N CYS A 180 -7.26 -3.87 27.52
CA CYS A 180 -6.79 -2.93 28.55
C CYS A 180 -7.01 -1.45 28.18
N LEU A 181 -7.23 -1.15 26.90
CA LEU A 181 -7.56 0.16 26.38
C LEU A 181 -9.06 0.30 26.03
N SER A 182 -9.92 -0.57 26.56
CA SER A 182 -11.35 -0.42 26.36
C SER A 182 -11.85 0.96 26.82
N ARG A 183 -12.77 1.53 26.04
CA ARG A 183 -13.43 2.82 26.31
C ARG A 183 -12.51 4.06 26.28
N ILE A 184 -11.31 3.97 25.69
CA ILE A 184 -10.49 5.18 25.44
C ILE A 184 -11.09 6.06 24.34
N PHE A 185 -11.85 5.45 23.43
CA PHE A 185 -12.62 6.14 22.40
C PHE A 185 -14.00 6.49 22.94
N VAL A 186 -14.37 7.76 22.84
CA VAL A 186 -15.66 8.29 23.26
C VAL A 186 -16.41 8.86 22.06
N PRO A 187 -17.75 8.73 22.01
CA PRO A 187 -18.53 9.28 20.91
C PRO A 187 -18.45 10.81 20.90
N VAL A 188 -18.23 11.36 19.71
CA VAL A 188 -18.25 12.81 19.44
C VAL A 188 -19.69 13.31 19.48
N ALA A 189 -19.89 14.58 19.84
CA ALA A 189 -21.19 15.26 19.83
C ALA A 189 -22.32 14.43 20.49
N ASN A 190 -22.02 13.80 21.63
CA ASN A 190 -22.95 12.94 22.38
C ASN A 190 -23.58 11.80 21.55
N GLY A 191 -22.85 11.28 20.55
CA GLY A 191 -23.31 10.18 19.71
C GLY A 191 -24.18 10.62 18.53
N GLN A 192 -24.24 11.92 18.22
CA GLN A 192 -24.85 12.40 16.99
C GLN A 192 -24.09 11.89 15.77
N ARG A 193 -24.84 11.65 14.69
CA ARG A 193 -24.26 11.26 13.40
C ARG A 193 -23.76 12.50 12.69
N LEU A 194 -22.46 12.56 12.44
CA LEU A 194 -21.80 13.70 11.80
C LEU A 194 -21.11 13.27 10.51
N LEU A 195 -20.84 14.21 9.61
CA LEU A 195 -20.03 13.97 8.42
C LEU A 195 -18.55 14.06 8.80
N ALA A 196 -17.82 12.93 8.70
CA ALA A 196 -16.36 12.91 8.91
C ALA A 196 -15.73 11.70 8.17
N THR A 197 -14.44 11.45 8.40
CA THR A 197 -13.69 10.32 7.81
C THR A 197 -13.08 9.44 8.93
N CYS A 198 -12.59 8.24 8.62
CA CYS A 198 -11.95 7.38 9.63
C CYS A 198 -10.43 7.42 9.51
N ASP A 199 -9.68 7.74 10.57
CA ASP A 199 -8.22 7.83 10.58
C ASP A 199 -7.50 6.52 10.93
N LEU A 200 -8.18 5.58 11.60
CA LEU A 200 -7.56 4.36 12.12
C LEU A 200 -7.29 3.28 11.05
N MET A 201 -7.94 3.36 9.89
CA MET A 201 -7.77 2.35 8.85
C MET A 201 -7.90 3.01 7.48
N SER A 202 -6.79 3.49 6.92
CA SER A 202 -6.74 4.12 5.60
C SER A 202 -5.96 3.27 4.61
N LEU A 203 -6.22 3.45 3.31
CA LEU A 203 -5.48 2.83 2.21
C LEU A 203 -4.60 3.86 1.49
N GLY A 204 -3.76 3.40 0.58
CA GLY A 204 -2.90 4.28 -0.23
C GLY A 204 -1.87 5.05 0.59
N ASP A 205 -1.69 6.34 0.28
CA ASP A 205 -0.66 7.19 0.91
C ASP A 205 -0.91 7.38 2.42
N ALA A 206 -2.18 7.41 2.84
CA ALA A 206 -2.57 7.60 4.24
C ALA A 206 -2.40 6.34 5.11
N GLN A 207 -2.16 5.18 4.51
CA GLN A 207 -2.04 3.91 5.23
C GLN A 207 -0.91 3.94 6.27
N LEU A 208 0.22 4.57 5.95
CA LEU A 208 1.37 4.62 6.85
C LEU A 208 1.01 5.34 8.16
N ARG A 209 0.32 6.48 8.08
CA ARG A 209 -0.10 7.24 9.26
C ARG A 209 -1.10 6.47 10.11
N SER A 210 -2.06 5.77 9.48
CA SER A 210 -2.98 4.88 10.21
C SER A 210 -2.23 3.78 10.97
N LEU A 211 -1.22 3.17 10.36
CA LEU A 211 -0.38 2.17 11.01
C LEU A 211 0.45 2.76 12.16
N GLU A 212 0.94 4.00 12.02
CA GLU A 212 1.63 4.71 13.10
C GLU A 212 0.70 4.98 14.30
N TYR A 213 -0.54 5.41 14.08
CA TYR A 213 -1.52 5.55 15.16
C TYR A 213 -1.80 4.22 15.86
N LEU A 214 -1.96 3.14 15.09
CA LEU A 214 -2.18 1.81 15.64
C LEU A 214 -0.95 1.28 16.41
N ASP A 215 0.27 1.59 15.96
CA ASP A 215 1.49 1.27 16.69
C ASP A 215 1.60 2.04 18.00
N GLN A 216 1.22 3.33 18.03
CA GLN A 216 1.14 4.10 19.27
C GLN A 216 0.08 3.53 20.23
N ILE A 217 -1.10 3.16 19.73
CA ILE A 217 -2.13 2.46 20.53
C ILE A 217 -1.58 1.15 21.10
N ALA A 218 -0.88 0.35 20.29
CA ALA A 218 -0.27 -0.90 20.74
C ALA A 218 0.83 -0.69 21.79
N LYS A 219 1.66 0.35 21.64
CA LYS A 219 2.67 0.76 22.64
C LYS A 219 2.02 1.17 23.95
N THR A 220 0.97 1.99 23.90
CA THR A 220 0.17 2.36 25.07
C THR A 220 -0.44 1.12 25.74
N ALA A 221 -0.95 0.17 24.96
CA ALA A 221 -1.51 -1.08 25.48
C ALA A 221 -0.44 -1.92 26.20
N ALA A 222 0.73 -2.09 25.59
CA ALA A 222 1.85 -2.82 26.18
C ALA A 222 2.33 -2.17 27.49
N SER A 223 2.56 -0.86 27.46
CA SER A 223 2.94 -0.10 28.65
C SER A 223 1.89 -0.19 29.76
N THR A 224 0.59 -0.17 29.41
CA THR A 224 -0.50 -0.35 30.38
C THR A 224 -0.48 -1.74 31.01
N LEU A 225 -0.19 -2.78 30.23
CA LEU A 225 -0.09 -4.15 30.75
C LEU A 225 1.11 -4.33 31.68
N ASP A 226 2.23 -3.67 31.39
CA ASP A 226 3.47 -3.74 32.17
C ASP A 226 3.36 -2.94 33.47
N THR A 227 2.93 -1.68 33.37
CA THR A 227 2.88 -0.74 34.51
C THR A 227 1.59 -0.83 35.33
N LYS A 228 0.57 -1.53 34.82
CA LYS A 228 -0.81 -1.54 35.34
C LYS A 228 -1.47 -0.16 35.40
N THR A 229 -0.86 0.84 34.75
CA THR A 229 -1.36 2.21 34.71
C THR A 229 -1.70 2.59 33.27
N ARG A 230 -2.91 3.07 33.05
CA ARG A 230 -3.38 3.47 31.72
C ARG A 230 -3.04 4.93 31.47
N ASP A 231 -1.85 5.18 30.94
CA ASP A 231 -1.41 6.51 30.51
C ASP A 231 -1.63 6.72 29.00
N LEU A 232 -2.48 7.68 28.66
CA LEU A 232 -2.78 8.05 27.27
C LEU A 232 -2.00 9.28 26.79
N GLY A 233 -1.23 9.94 27.67
CA GLY A 233 -0.51 11.18 27.37
C GLY A 233 0.33 11.10 26.09
N PRO A 234 1.28 10.14 25.98
CA PRO A 234 2.12 10.00 24.79
C PRO A 234 1.34 9.76 23.48
N LEU A 235 0.22 9.01 23.56
CA LEU A 235 -0.64 8.76 22.41
C LEU A 235 -1.36 10.04 21.95
N VAL A 236 -1.90 10.81 22.91
CA VAL A 236 -2.59 12.07 22.64
C VAL A 236 -1.63 13.12 22.09
N GLU A 237 -0.43 13.24 22.66
CA GLU A 237 0.62 14.14 22.16
C GLU A 237 1.04 13.79 20.73
N TYR A 238 1.19 12.49 20.43
CA TYR A 238 1.50 12.03 19.08
C TYR A 238 0.40 12.42 18.09
N ILE A 239 -0.87 12.21 18.45
CA ILE A 239 -2.01 12.55 17.60
C ILE A 239 -2.11 14.06 17.37
N ARG A 240 -1.97 14.88 18.42
CA ARG A 240 -1.99 16.35 18.28
C ARG A 240 -0.86 16.88 17.42
N LYS A 241 0.33 16.28 17.55
CA LYS A 241 1.48 16.66 16.73
C LYS A 241 1.28 16.32 15.26
N TRP A 242 0.80 15.12 14.95
CA TRP A 242 0.79 14.62 13.59
C TRP A 242 -0.55 14.77 12.87
N GLY A 243 -1.67 14.71 13.56
CA GLY A 243 -3.01 14.82 12.97
C GLY A 243 -3.21 16.04 12.06
N PRO A 244 -2.79 17.25 12.47
CA PRO A 244 -2.86 18.44 11.62
C PRO A 244 -1.89 18.45 10.43
N VAL A 245 -0.83 17.63 10.47
CA VAL A 245 0.23 17.63 9.47
C VAL A 245 -0.19 16.80 8.25
N PRO A 246 -0.29 17.41 7.05
CA PRO A 246 -0.65 16.71 5.82
C PRO A 246 0.28 15.54 5.53
N ILE A 247 -0.29 14.44 5.02
CA ILE A 247 0.47 13.24 4.68
C ILE A 247 1.21 13.45 3.36
N CYS A 248 2.50 13.14 3.35
CA CYS A 248 3.37 13.20 2.19
C CYS A 248 2.80 12.37 1.04
N ARG A 249 2.63 13.00 -0.13
CA ARG A 249 2.08 12.36 -1.34
C ARG A 249 3.11 11.58 -2.17
N LYS A 250 4.26 11.23 -1.57
CA LYS A 250 5.28 10.33 -2.13
C LYS A 250 5.71 10.66 -3.57
N GLY A 251 6.05 11.92 -3.81
CA GLY A 251 6.51 12.40 -5.12
C GLY A 251 5.39 12.69 -6.13
N LYS A 252 4.12 12.66 -5.73
CA LYS A 252 3.02 13.29 -6.47
C LYS A 252 3.01 14.79 -6.22
N GLU A 253 2.47 15.53 -7.17
CA GLU A 253 2.30 16.98 -7.04
C GLU A 253 1.27 17.33 -5.95
N VAL A 254 1.64 18.30 -5.13
CA VAL A 254 0.86 18.83 -4.01
C VAL A 254 0.59 20.30 -4.25
N PHE A 255 -0.63 20.73 -4.00
CA PHE A 255 -1.09 22.11 -4.17
C PHE A 255 -1.66 22.63 -2.85
N ASN A 256 -1.58 23.94 -2.62
CA ASN A 256 -2.17 24.60 -1.46
C ASN A 256 -1.65 24.12 -0.09
N GLU A 257 -0.45 23.56 -0.03
CA GLU A 257 0.21 23.14 1.21
C GLU A 257 1.50 23.94 1.45
N LYS A 258 1.94 23.99 2.71
CA LYS A 258 3.25 24.56 3.06
C LYS A 258 4.36 23.74 2.42
N ARG A 259 5.42 24.44 2.02
CA ARG A 259 6.61 23.80 1.45
C ARG A 259 7.87 24.38 2.07
N TYR A 260 8.89 23.55 2.18
CA TYR A 260 10.19 23.92 2.70
C TYR A 260 11.20 23.77 1.57
N SER A 261 12.00 24.80 1.31
CA SER A 261 12.92 24.81 0.17
C SER A 261 14.25 25.47 0.51
N LEU A 262 15.19 25.39 -0.44
CA LEU A 262 16.52 26.00 -0.38
C LEU A 262 16.62 27.06 -1.49
N PRO A 263 15.89 28.20 -1.39
CA PRO A 263 15.61 29.06 -2.55
C PRO A 263 16.85 29.66 -3.22
N THR A 264 17.94 29.86 -2.47
CA THR A 264 19.17 30.49 -2.98
C THR A 264 20.21 29.46 -3.42
N THR A 265 20.33 28.34 -2.70
CA THR A 265 21.40 27.35 -2.93
C THR A 265 20.92 26.22 -3.85
N VAL A 266 19.72 25.67 -3.60
CA VAL A 266 19.17 24.51 -4.30
C VAL A 266 17.67 24.72 -4.54
N PRO A 267 17.27 25.64 -5.45
CA PRO A 267 15.86 25.99 -5.67
C PRO A 267 15.01 24.82 -6.21
N GLU A 268 15.64 23.77 -6.73
CA GLU A 268 14.98 22.55 -7.19
C GLU A 268 14.50 21.67 -6.03
N PHE A 269 15.04 21.86 -4.82
CA PHE A 269 14.67 21.09 -3.63
C PHE A 269 13.38 21.60 -3.00
N THR A 270 12.45 20.68 -2.76
CA THR A 270 11.26 20.95 -1.94
C THR A 270 10.94 19.80 -0.97
N ALA A 271 10.43 20.15 0.21
CA ALA A 271 9.93 19.21 1.20
C ALA A 271 8.54 19.63 1.69
N CYS A 272 7.65 18.64 1.86
CA CYS A 272 6.35 18.86 2.51
C CYS A 272 6.52 18.95 4.04
N GLU A 273 5.49 19.43 4.73
CA GLU A 273 5.49 19.60 6.20
C GLU A 273 5.79 18.31 6.95
N GLU A 274 5.23 17.17 6.53
CA GLU A 274 5.55 15.87 7.16
C GLU A 274 7.03 15.52 7.05
N CYS A 275 7.62 15.61 5.85
CA CYS A 275 9.03 15.29 5.66
C CYS A 275 9.95 16.30 6.36
N TYR A 276 9.55 17.57 6.44
CA TYR A 276 10.26 18.56 7.25
C TYR A 276 10.32 18.13 8.72
N HIS A 277 9.17 17.79 9.32
CA HIS A 277 9.13 17.34 10.71
C HIS A 277 9.89 16.04 10.98
N ARG A 278 9.92 15.12 10.01
CA ARG A 278 10.60 13.81 10.14
C ARG A 278 12.11 13.90 9.93
N HIS A 279 12.57 14.70 8.98
CA HIS A 279 13.96 14.61 8.48
C HIS A 279 14.75 15.90 8.66
N ILE A 280 14.12 17.06 8.71
CA ILE A 280 14.80 18.36 8.78
C ILE A 280 14.78 18.90 10.20
N LEU A 281 13.59 18.97 10.82
CA LEU A 281 13.42 19.55 12.15
C LEU A 281 14.31 18.89 13.23
N PRO A 282 14.52 17.55 13.26
CA PRO A 282 15.39 16.92 14.25
C PRO A 282 16.83 17.45 14.20
N LEU A 283 17.33 17.83 13.02
CA LEU A 283 18.70 18.30 12.81
C LEU A 283 18.97 19.64 13.52
N TYR A 284 17.93 20.43 13.85
CA TYR A 284 18.11 21.67 14.62
C TYR A 284 18.51 21.42 16.08
N SER A 285 18.31 20.20 16.59
CA SER A 285 18.70 19.80 17.95
C SER A 285 20.13 19.24 18.01
N GLU A 286 20.80 19.06 16.87
CA GLU A 286 22.18 18.59 16.82
C GLU A 286 23.18 19.66 17.26
N SER A 287 24.30 19.23 17.85
CA SER A 287 25.40 20.09 18.29
C SER A 287 26.74 19.54 17.77
N PRO A 288 27.47 20.27 16.90
CA PRO A 288 27.11 21.58 16.36
C PRO A 288 25.94 21.49 15.36
N LYS A 289 25.10 22.54 15.33
CA LYS A 289 24.00 22.64 14.35
C LYS A 289 24.57 22.67 12.93
N PRO A 290 24.07 21.85 11.99
CA PRO A 290 24.55 21.86 10.61
C PRO A 290 24.34 23.23 9.94
N ALA A 291 25.40 23.79 9.35
CA ALA A 291 25.36 25.08 8.65
C ALA A 291 24.32 25.09 7.51
N PHE A 292 24.14 23.92 6.87
CA PHE A 292 23.17 23.67 5.81
C PHE A 292 21.75 24.15 6.16
N LEU A 293 21.33 24.00 7.42
CA LEU A 293 19.98 24.35 7.88
C LEU A 293 19.70 25.86 7.82
N SER A 294 20.73 26.71 7.77
CA SER A 294 20.56 28.17 7.63
C SER A 294 19.97 28.58 6.27
N HIS A 295 20.07 27.70 5.27
CA HIS A 295 19.56 27.95 3.93
C HIS A 295 18.09 27.53 3.75
N ILE A 296 17.54 26.71 4.65
CA ILE A 296 16.18 26.19 4.55
C ILE A 296 15.19 27.28 4.94
N LYS A 297 14.19 27.50 4.09
CA LYS A 297 13.09 28.44 4.35
C LYS A 297 11.75 27.74 4.26
N GLU A 298 10.87 28.05 5.20
CA GLU A 298 9.44 27.82 5.02
C GLU A 298 8.94 28.83 3.98
N GLU A 299 8.32 28.30 2.93
CA GLU A 299 7.61 29.10 1.96
C GLU A 299 6.12 28.90 2.20
N GLY A 300 5.37 30.01 2.19
CA GLY A 300 3.91 29.95 2.23
C GLY A 300 3.34 29.24 1.01
N VAL A 301 2.02 29.10 0.99
CA VAL A 301 1.30 28.51 -0.14
C VAL A 301 1.62 29.32 -1.41
N LYS A 302 2.30 28.68 -2.37
CA LYS A 302 2.60 29.27 -3.69
C LYS A 302 1.65 28.73 -4.76
N GLU A 303 1.39 29.57 -5.75
CA GLU A 303 0.79 29.15 -7.02
C GLU A 303 1.79 28.24 -7.76
N GLY A 304 1.32 27.08 -8.22
CA GLY A 304 2.17 26.02 -8.76
C GLY A 304 2.52 24.98 -7.70
N GLY A 305 2.07 23.74 -7.92
CA GLY A 305 2.30 22.64 -7.00
C GLY A 305 3.78 22.29 -6.86
N PHE A 306 4.08 21.42 -5.89
CA PHE A 306 5.43 20.91 -5.68
C PHE A 306 5.42 19.39 -5.46
N MET A 307 6.55 18.74 -5.70
CA MET A 307 6.75 17.34 -5.37
C MET A 307 7.78 17.26 -4.25
N CYS A 308 7.40 16.71 -3.10
CA CYS A 308 8.37 16.50 -2.03
C CYS A 308 9.53 15.62 -2.52
N ASP A 309 10.77 15.99 -2.22
CA ASP A 309 11.98 15.20 -2.55
C ASP A 309 12.35 14.24 -1.42
N LEU A 310 12.06 14.58 -0.17
CA LEU A 310 12.40 13.78 0.99
C LEU A 310 11.51 12.54 1.22
N PHE A 311 10.62 12.19 0.29
CA PHE A 311 9.84 10.94 0.37
C PHE A 311 10.67 9.69 0.03
N SER A 312 11.76 9.86 -0.72
CA SER A 312 12.61 8.78 -1.21
C SER A 312 13.79 8.55 -0.25
N PRO A 313 14.06 7.31 0.18
CA PRO A 313 15.26 6.99 0.96
C PRO A 313 16.56 7.40 0.26
N ARG A 314 16.61 7.33 -1.08
CA ARG A 314 17.77 7.74 -1.87
C ARG A 314 17.98 9.25 -1.81
N LEU A 315 16.90 10.03 -1.98
CA LEU A 315 16.95 11.49 -1.89
C LEU A 315 17.22 11.97 -0.47
N GLN A 316 16.69 11.28 0.54
CA GLN A 316 17.09 11.47 1.94
C GLN A 316 18.59 11.24 2.12
N GLY A 317 19.17 10.21 1.48
CA GLY A 317 20.62 9.98 1.48
C GLY A 317 21.41 11.15 0.89
N TYR A 318 20.98 11.67 -0.25
CA TYR A 318 21.61 12.85 -0.86
C TYR A 318 21.52 14.10 0.03
N PHE A 319 20.35 14.31 0.66
CA PHE A 319 20.13 15.40 1.60
C PHE A 319 21.03 15.27 2.82
N ASN A 320 21.10 14.08 3.43
CA ASN A 320 21.94 13.81 4.61
C ASN A 320 23.43 13.98 4.31
N ASP A 321 23.88 13.56 3.12
CA ASP A 321 25.24 13.82 2.66
C ASP A 321 25.51 15.33 2.58
N ALA A 322 24.60 16.10 1.99
CA ALA A 322 24.74 17.55 1.86
C ALA A 322 24.72 18.26 3.23
N VAL A 323 23.87 17.81 4.17
CA VAL A 323 23.83 18.31 5.54
C VAL A 323 25.17 18.09 6.24
N ARG A 324 25.78 16.92 6.04
CA ARG A 324 27.05 16.54 6.67
C ARG A 324 28.26 17.27 6.07
N THR A 325 28.30 17.44 4.74
CA THR A 325 29.44 18.04 4.04
C THR A 325 29.29 19.54 3.77
N ASN A 326 28.08 20.07 3.95
CA ASN A 326 27.68 21.41 3.51
C ASN A 326 27.88 21.65 2.00
N ASP A 327 27.90 20.59 1.19
CA ASP A 327 28.06 20.65 -0.27
C ASP A 327 26.70 20.77 -0.96
N THR A 328 26.22 22.00 -1.11
CA THR A 328 24.93 22.29 -1.78
C THR A 328 25.00 22.05 -3.29
N ASP A 329 26.17 22.20 -3.90
CA ASP A 329 26.34 22.12 -5.35
C ASP A 329 26.20 20.67 -5.84
N THR A 330 26.86 19.73 -5.17
CA THR A 330 26.70 18.30 -5.47
C THR A 330 25.25 17.84 -5.23
N PHE A 331 24.61 18.34 -4.18
CA PHE A 331 23.19 18.03 -3.91
C PHE A 331 22.28 18.54 -5.02
N ARG A 332 22.48 19.79 -5.46
CA ARG A 332 21.75 20.39 -6.58
C ARG A 332 21.93 19.61 -7.88
N GLN A 333 23.16 19.26 -8.23
CA GLN A 333 23.46 18.49 -9.44
C GLN A 333 22.73 17.14 -9.44
N LYS A 334 22.74 16.42 -8.30
CA LYS A 334 22.04 15.14 -8.16
C LYS A 334 20.52 15.28 -8.31
N LEU A 335 19.91 16.34 -7.75
CA LEU A 335 18.48 16.61 -7.90
C LEU A 335 18.11 16.98 -9.34
N MET A 336 18.90 17.85 -9.99
CA MET A 336 18.69 18.20 -11.39
C MET A 336 18.78 16.98 -12.31
N ALA A 337 19.81 16.15 -12.16
CA ALA A 337 19.97 14.93 -12.96
C ALA A 337 18.77 13.98 -12.80
N ARG A 338 18.27 13.83 -11.56
CA ARG A 338 17.09 13.02 -11.28
C ARG A 338 15.83 13.63 -11.88
N ASN A 339 15.65 14.94 -11.80
CA ASN A 339 14.48 15.63 -12.34
C ASN A 339 14.46 15.63 -13.87
N GLU A 340 15.64 15.71 -14.51
CA GLU A 340 15.81 15.50 -15.95
C GLU A 340 15.35 14.09 -16.33
N ARG A 341 15.90 13.08 -15.64
CA ARG A 341 15.54 11.69 -15.90
C ARG A 341 14.06 11.40 -15.68
N MET A 342 13.45 12.01 -14.66
CA MET A 342 11.99 11.91 -14.43
C MET A 342 11.23 12.41 -15.66
N ARG A 343 11.63 13.56 -16.21
CA ARG A 343 10.95 14.17 -17.35
C ARG A 343 11.09 13.31 -18.60
N GLU A 344 12.30 12.81 -18.87
CA GLU A 344 12.58 11.88 -19.96
C GLU A 344 11.67 10.64 -19.87
N ILE A 345 11.63 9.98 -18.71
CA ILE A 345 10.83 8.77 -18.51
C ILE A 345 9.34 9.07 -18.63
N LYS A 346 8.86 10.16 -18.03
CA LYS A 346 7.45 10.58 -18.18
C LYS A 346 7.07 10.79 -19.65
N MET A 347 7.93 11.46 -20.43
CA MET A 347 7.69 11.66 -21.86
C MET A 347 7.69 10.34 -22.64
N GLN A 348 8.64 9.43 -22.34
CA GLN A 348 8.69 8.11 -22.96
C GLN A 348 7.43 7.28 -22.64
N LEU A 349 7.01 7.23 -21.37
CA LEU A 349 5.81 6.51 -20.96
C LEU A 349 4.54 7.05 -21.63
N VAL A 350 4.39 8.38 -21.74
CA VAL A 350 3.26 8.98 -22.46
C VAL A 350 3.24 8.56 -23.93
N ARG A 351 4.39 8.62 -24.60
CA ARG A 351 4.52 8.21 -26.00
C ARG A 351 4.19 6.72 -26.19
N MET A 352 4.77 5.85 -25.37
CA MET A 352 4.54 4.41 -25.43
C MET A 352 3.08 4.05 -25.15
N LYS A 353 2.43 4.75 -24.20
CA LYS A 353 1.01 4.56 -23.92
C LYS A 353 0.13 4.92 -25.11
N GLN A 354 0.43 6.01 -25.81
CA GLN A 354 -0.28 6.40 -27.03
C GLN A 354 -0.08 5.36 -28.15
N GLU A 355 1.15 4.88 -28.34
CA GLU A 355 1.47 3.86 -29.34
C GLU A 355 0.76 2.53 -29.06
N CYS A 356 0.77 2.08 -27.81
CA CYS A 356 0.04 0.89 -27.36
C CYS A 356 -1.47 1.02 -27.64
N GLN A 357 -2.06 2.18 -27.33
CA GLN A 357 -3.49 2.44 -27.60
C GLN A 357 -3.80 2.38 -29.10
N GLN A 358 -2.94 2.95 -29.95
CA GLN A 358 -3.10 2.91 -31.40
C GLN A 358 -3.04 1.48 -31.94
N LEU A 359 -2.08 0.67 -31.47
CA LEU A 359 -1.97 -0.74 -31.86
C LEU A 359 -3.18 -1.56 -31.44
N LYS A 360 -3.69 -1.38 -30.22
CA LYS A 360 -4.92 -2.02 -29.76
C LYS A 360 -6.12 -1.62 -30.62
N MET A 361 -6.22 -0.35 -31.01
CA MET A 361 -7.27 0.12 -31.92
C MET A 361 -7.16 -0.52 -33.31
N GLN A 362 -5.95 -0.64 -33.86
CA GLN A 362 -5.70 -1.34 -35.14
C GLN A 362 -6.05 -2.83 -35.05
N GLY A 363 -5.68 -3.51 -33.95
CA GLY A 363 -6.04 -4.90 -33.71
C GLY A 363 -7.55 -5.10 -33.69
N ASN A 364 -8.28 -4.24 -32.97
CA ASN A 364 -9.74 -4.26 -32.94
C ASN A 364 -10.36 -3.99 -34.30
N MET A 365 -9.78 -3.08 -35.09
CA MET A 365 -10.22 -2.78 -36.45
C MET A 365 -10.09 -4.01 -37.36
N HIS A 366 -8.96 -4.72 -37.30
CA HIS A 366 -8.76 -5.95 -38.06
C HIS A 366 -9.69 -7.08 -37.59
N MET A 367 -9.99 -7.19 -36.29
CA MET A 367 -11.01 -8.12 -35.82
C MET A 367 -12.41 -7.80 -36.34
N SER A 368 -12.75 -6.51 -36.47
CA SER A 368 -14.01 -6.08 -37.09
C SER A 368 -14.06 -6.43 -38.58
N GLN A 369 -12.98 -6.15 -39.32
CA GLN A 369 -12.85 -6.52 -40.74
C GLN A 369 -12.92 -8.03 -40.95
N MET A 370 -12.32 -8.82 -40.06
CA MET A 370 -12.41 -10.28 -40.06
C MET A 370 -13.87 -10.75 -39.95
N ARG A 371 -14.66 -10.17 -39.04
CA ARG A 371 -16.10 -10.50 -38.90
C ARG A 371 -16.89 -10.13 -40.15
N ILE A 372 -16.61 -8.98 -40.76
CA ILE A 372 -17.25 -8.56 -42.01
C ILE A 372 -16.91 -9.54 -43.14
N ALA A 373 -15.64 -9.91 -43.31
CA ALA A 373 -15.20 -10.87 -44.31
C ALA A 373 -15.87 -12.24 -44.10
N GLN A 374 -15.97 -12.69 -42.86
CA GLN A 374 -16.66 -13.93 -42.50
C GLN A 374 -18.16 -13.89 -42.85
N MET A 375 -18.85 -12.78 -42.55
CA MET A 375 -20.25 -12.59 -42.92
C MET A 375 -20.43 -12.59 -44.44
N GLN A 376 -19.55 -11.92 -45.19
CA GLN A 376 -19.59 -11.87 -46.65
C GLN A 376 -19.37 -13.26 -47.26
N ALA A 377 -18.36 -14.00 -46.80
CA ALA A 377 -18.06 -15.35 -47.29
C ALA A 377 -19.21 -16.33 -47.02
N THR A 378 -19.82 -16.25 -45.82
CA THR A 378 -20.99 -17.07 -45.46
C THR A 378 -22.22 -16.71 -46.30
N SER A 379 -22.46 -15.42 -46.52
CA SER A 379 -23.57 -14.92 -47.35
C SER A 379 -23.44 -15.39 -48.81
N GLN A 380 -22.24 -15.30 -49.38
CA GLN A 380 -21.97 -15.82 -50.74
C GLN A 380 -22.24 -17.32 -50.84
N SER A 381 -21.77 -18.11 -49.87
CA SER A 381 -22.05 -19.56 -49.82
C SER A 381 -23.54 -19.86 -49.72
N THR A 382 -24.27 -19.12 -48.89
CA THR A 382 -25.72 -19.26 -48.73
C THR A 382 -26.47 -18.94 -50.03
N SER A 383 -26.02 -17.92 -50.78
CA SER A 383 -26.58 -17.57 -52.10
C SER A 383 -26.44 -18.71 -53.11
N TRP A 384 -25.28 -19.38 -53.16
CA TRP A 384 -25.09 -20.54 -54.03
C TRP A 384 -26.05 -21.68 -53.67
N MET A 385 -26.19 -22.02 -52.38
CA MET A 385 -27.13 -23.05 -51.93
C MET A 385 -28.58 -22.73 -52.33
N ALA A 386 -28.99 -21.46 -52.29
CA ALA A 386 -30.33 -21.03 -52.67
C ALA A 386 -30.65 -21.24 -54.17
N THR A 387 -29.63 -21.30 -55.03
CA THR A 387 -29.80 -21.57 -56.47
C THR A 387 -29.86 -23.05 -56.83
N GLY A 388 -29.73 -23.96 -55.84
CA GLY A 388 -29.74 -25.41 -56.06
C GLY A 388 -28.43 -25.99 -56.61
N TRP A 389 -27.39 -25.16 -56.75
CA TRP A 389 -26.06 -25.57 -57.19
C TRP A 389 -25.08 -25.67 -56.01
N ILE A 390 -24.16 -26.64 -56.07
CA ILE A 390 -23.04 -26.73 -55.12
C ILE A 390 -22.04 -25.64 -55.51
N GLY A 391 -22.00 -24.56 -54.71
CA GLY A 391 -21.02 -23.48 -54.87
C GLY A 391 -19.58 -23.93 -54.53
N PRO A 392 -18.57 -23.13 -54.89
CA PRO A 392 -17.19 -23.39 -54.49
C PRO A 392 -17.02 -23.38 -52.95
N PRO A 393 -15.99 -24.06 -52.40
CA PRO A 393 -15.69 -24.00 -50.97
C PRO A 393 -15.52 -22.56 -50.47
N ILE A 394 -15.90 -22.30 -49.22
CA ILE A 394 -15.76 -20.97 -48.61
C ILE A 394 -14.28 -20.59 -48.53
N ASP A 395 -13.91 -19.45 -49.13
CA ASP A 395 -12.56 -18.90 -49.01
C ASP A 395 -12.41 -18.12 -47.69
N TRP A 396 -11.63 -18.70 -46.78
CA TRP A 396 -11.30 -18.09 -45.49
C TRP A 396 -10.01 -17.27 -45.51
N SER A 397 -9.32 -17.15 -46.65
CA SER A 397 -8.01 -16.49 -46.75
C SER A 397 -8.03 -15.05 -46.22
N VAL A 398 -9.06 -14.26 -46.58
CA VAL A 398 -9.24 -12.87 -46.14
C VAL A 398 -9.54 -12.80 -44.63
N THR A 399 -10.36 -13.71 -44.13
CA THR A 399 -10.70 -13.82 -42.70
C THR A 399 -9.44 -14.14 -41.88
N ASN A 400 -8.67 -15.14 -42.32
CA ASN A 400 -7.42 -15.55 -41.69
C ASN A 400 -6.37 -14.43 -41.75
N ALA A 401 -6.28 -13.70 -42.86
CA ALA A 401 -5.36 -12.57 -43.00
C ALA A 401 -5.67 -11.44 -42.00
N HIS A 402 -6.96 -11.08 -41.83
CA HIS A 402 -7.35 -10.09 -40.83
C HIS A 402 -7.13 -10.58 -39.40
N MET A 403 -7.40 -11.85 -39.12
CA MET A 403 -7.10 -12.45 -37.80
C MET A 403 -5.59 -12.42 -37.50
N ALA A 404 -4.75 -12.80 -38.45
CA ALA A 404 -3.29 -12.77 -38.30
C ALA A 404 -2.79 -11.36 -38.01
N LYS A 405 -3.26 -10.36 -38.77
CA LYS A 405 -2.92 -8.95 -38.53
C LYS A 405 -3.41 -8.46 -37.16
N ALA A 406 -4.61 -8.85 -36.73
CA ALA A 406 -5.11 -8.50 -35.41
C ALA A 406 -4.21 -9.07 -34.29
N ASN A 407 -3.83 -10.34 -34.40
CA ASN A 407 -2.93 -10.98 -33.44
C ASN A 407 -1.55 -10.32 -33.44
N GLU A 408 -1.00 -9.98 -34.61
CA GLU A 408 0.26 -9.25 -34.73
C GLU A 408 0.21 -7.90 -33.99
N LYS A 409 -0.85 -7.12 -34.19
CA LYS A 409 -1.03 -5.81 -33.53
C LYS A 409 -1.19 -5.93 -32.01
N ASN A 410 -1.93 -6.95 -31.56
CA ASN A 410 -2.07 -7.22 -30.13
C ASN A 410 -0.75 -7.65 -29.50
N MET A 411 0.05 -8.46 -30.19
CA MET A 411 1.39 -8.86 -29.73
C MET A 411 2.34 -7.66 -29.66
N GLN A 412 2.33 -6.77 -30.66
CA GLN A 412 3.10 -5.52 -30.64
C GLN A 412 2.68 -4.65 -29.44
N ALA A 413 1.38 -4.53 -29.18
CA ALA A 413 0.88 -3.77 -28.03
C ALA A 413 1.36 -4.36 -26.69
N ALA A 414 1.35 -5.69 -26.54
CA ALA A 414 1.83 -6.37 -25.35
C ALA A 414 3.33 -6.14 -25.10
N VAL A 415 4.17 -6.18 -26.15
CA VAL A 415 5.60 -5.86 -26.04
C VAL A 415 5.82 -4.43 -25.55
N ILE A 416 5.01 -3.47 -26.00
CA ILE A 416 5.09 -2.08 -25.50
C ILE A 416 4.70 -2.01 -24.02
N GLU A 417 3.67 -2.73 -23.58
CA GLU A 417 3.26 -2.78 -22.17
C GLU A 417 4.37 -3.36 -21.27
N ASP A 418 5.04 -4.42 -21.73
CA ASP A 418 6.19 -5.00 -21.04
C ASP A 418 7.34 -4.00 -20.94
N ASN A 419 7.66 -3.29 -22.02
CA ASN A 419 8.70 -2.27 -22.02
C ASN A 419 8.35 -1.08 -21.11
N MET A 420 7.08 -0.68 -21.05
CA MET A 420 6.61 0.37 -20.11
C MET A 420 6.83 -0.09 -18.67
N THR A 421 6.46 -1.33 -18.35
CA THR A 421 6.65 -1.92 -17.02
C THR A 421 8.13 -2.02 -16.64
N ALA A 422 9.00 -2.38 -17.59
CA ALA A 422 10.44 -2.41 -17.39
C ALA A 422 11.01 -1.01 -17.09
N LEU A 423 10.55 0.02 -17.81
CA LEU A 423 10.98 1.40 -17.61
C LEU A 423 10.52 1.95 -16.26
N GLU A 424 9.29 1.67 -15.83
CA GLU A 424 8.80 2.02 -14.49
C GLU A 424 9.61 1.32 -13.40
N LYS A 425 9.99 0.05 -13.61
CA LYS A 425 10.85 -0.68 -12.68
C LYS A 425 12.26 -0.09 -12.60
N GLU A 426 12.85 0.30 -13.73
CA GLU A 426 14.14 1.01 -13.76
C GLU A 426 14.06 2.31 -12.97
N TRP A 427 13.02 3.12 -13.18
CA TRP A 427 12.79 4.34 -12.41
C TRP A 427 12.74 4.06 -10.91
N ASN A 428 11.91 3.11 -10.48
CA ASN A 428 11.75 2.77 -9.07
C ASN A 428 13.03 2.22 -8.43
N GLN A 429 13.87 1.53 -9.21
CA GLN A 429 15.08 0.91 -8.70
C GLN A 429 16.27 1.89 -8.61
N PHE A 430 16.39 2.82 -9.55
CA PHE A 430 17.59 3.65 -9.67
C PHE A 430 17.39 5.13 -9.31
N TRP A 431 16.14 5.62 -9.33
CA TRP A 431 15.86 7.06 -9.28
C TRP A 431 14.78 7.50 -8.27
N GLN A 432 13.83 6.62 -7.94
CA GLN A 432 12.90 6.79 -6.81
C GLN A 432 13.55 6.29 -5.52
#